data_AF-A0AAV5VXQ7-F1
#
_entry.id   AF-A0AAV5VXQ7-F1
#
_cell.length_a   1.000
_cell.length_b   1.000
_cell.length_c   1.000
_cell.angle_alpha   90.00
_cell.angle_beta   90.00
_cell.angle_gamma   90.00
#
_symmetry.space_group_name_H-M   'P 1'
#
loop_
_entity.id
_entity.type
_entity.pdbx_description
1 polymer ?
#
loop_
_entity_poly.entity_id
_entity_poly.type
_entity_poly.pdbx_seq_one_letter_code
_entity_poly.pdbx_strand_id
1 'polypeptide(L)'
;DTSIENLKFLSSRQAIEDIVEFIRQKNEEKGGDQMWIVVGGSYAGSLAAWIRLIHPELVAGSLASSAPILAQMDFYGYLQTVDEEFKKYGGPCYDQISNGFEDARKLMQSPLGRDQLSEIFEISPPLSSNDDLSDNDIDTFYMNLMVTMPGRTVLDLRNKNESFEDIAAHPAGYDPLQALADVATPYIPVSLKFENSID
;
A
#
# COMPACT_ATOMS: atom_id res chain seq x y z
N ASP A 1 9.16 20.95 12.10
CA ASP A 1 8.93 21.77 10.90
C ASP A 1 8.99 20.84 9.69
N THR A 2 7.97 20.85 8.84
CA THR A 2 7.86 20.03 7.62
C THR A 2 7.84 20.90 6.36
N SER A 3 8.38 22.13 6.45
CA SER A 3 8.55 23.02 5.31
C SER A 3 9.46 22.42 4.22
N ILE A 4 9.20 22.78 2.96
CA ILE A 4 9.98 22.31 1.79
C ILE A 4 11.47 22.59 1.98
N GLU A 5 11.83 23.74 2.54
CA GLU A 5 13.21 24.11 2.81
C GLU A 5 13.91 23.10 3.72
N ASN A 6 13.21 22.54 4.70
CA ASN A 6 13.75 21.59 5.66
C ASN A 6 13.67 20.13 5.21
N LEU A 7 12.86 19.81 4.18
CA LEU A 7 12.84 18.46 3.59
C LEU A 7 14.18 18.04 2.97
N LYS A 8 15.11 18.97 2.71
CA LYS A 8 16.48 18.64 2.28
C LYS A 8 17.24 17.77 3.29
N PHE A 9 16.84 17.77 4.57
CA PHE A 9 17.42 16.93 5.62
C PHE A 9 16.73 15.57 5.76
N LEU A 10 15.55 15.39 5.15
CA LEU A 10 14.80 14.14 5.19
C LEU A 10 15.37 13.14 4.18
N SER A 11 16.39 12.39 4.59
CA SER A 11 16.98 11.33 3.76
C SER A 11 17.37 10.11 4.57
N SER A 12 17.37 8.94 3.93
CA SER A 12 17.85 7.69 4.55
C SER A 12 19.33 7.77 4.93
N ARG A 13 20.15 8.51 4.16
CA ARG A 13 21.56 8.76 4.50
C ARG A 13 21.68 9.51 5.83
N GLN A 14 20.93 10.59 6.00
CA GLN A 14 20.94 11.35 7.25
C GLN A 14 20.42 10.49 8.42
N ALA A 15 19.34 9.74 8.23
CA ALA A 15 18.82 8.85 9.25
C ALA A 15 19.84 7.79 9.70
N ILE A 16 20.69 7.30 8.79
CA ILE A 16 21.79 6.37 9.13
C ILE A 16 22.84 7.07 9.99
N GLU A 17 23.25 8.29 9.63
CA GLU A 17 24.22 9.07 10.42
C GLU A 17 23.67 9.42 11.81
N ASP A 18 22.36 9.67 11.93
CA ASP A 18 21.73 9.91 13.23
C ASP A 18 21.80 8.67 14.13
N ILE A 19 21.67 7.45 13.57
CA ILE A 19 21.86 6.19 14.32
C ILE A 19 23.33 6.00 14.71
N VAL A 20 24.27 6.35 13.82
CA VAL A 20 25.71 6.30 14.11
C VAL A 20 26.06 7.21 15.29
N GLU A 21 25.54 8.43 15.27
CA GLU A 21 25.77 9.40 16.34
C GLU A 21 25.16 8.93 17.66
N PHE A 22 23.97 8.35 17.63
CA PHE A 22 23.38 7.71 18.81
C PHE A 22 24.27 6.59 19.38
N ILE A 23 24.82 5.72 18.53
CA ILE A 23 25.73 4.64 18.95
C ILE A 23 26.98 5.22 19.62
N ARG A 24 27.60 6.23 19.02
CA ARG A 24 28.81 6.87 19.57
C ARG A 24 28.56 7.48 20.93
N GLN A 25 27.51 8.29 21.07
CA GLN A 25 27.14 8.89 22.34
C GLN A 25 26.89 7.83 23.42
N LYS A 26 26.21 6.73 23.06
CA LYS A 26 25.96 5.63 23.99
C LYS A 26 27.22 4.86 24.37
N ASN A 27 28.17 4.67 23.46
CA ASN A 27 29.46 4.07 23.78
C ASN A 27 30.27 4.98 24.73
N GLU A 28 30.27 6.29 24.51
CA GLU A 28 30.93 7.27 25.39
C GLU A 28 30.33 7.24 26.80
N GLU A 29 29.00 7.28 26.92
CA GLU A 29 28.30 7.16 28.20
C GLU A 29 28.64 5.86 28.94
N LYS A 30 28.92 4.77 28.21
CA LYS A 30 29.24 3.45 28.76
C LYS A 30 30.74 3.24 29.00
N GLY A 31 31.59 4.19 28.63
CA GLY A 31 33.03 4.13 28.85
C GLY A 31 33.76 3.15 27.92
N GLY A 32 33.24 2.88 26.73
CA GLY A 32 33.90 2.04 25.72
C GLY A 32 32.96 1.44 24.68
N ASP A 33 33.54 0.81 23.66
CA ASP A 33 32.81 0.24 22.54
C ASP A 33 31.86 -0.88 22.99
N GLN A 34 30.59 -0.73 22.65
CA GLN A 34 29.56 -1.74 22.87
C GLN A 34 29.30 -2.54 21.60
N MET A 35 28.78 -3.76 21.76
CA MET A 35 28.31 -4.56 20.63
C MET A 35 26.87 -4.19 20.27
N TRP A 36 26.66 -3.72 19.04
CA TRP A 36 25.34 -3.31 18.55
C TRP A 36 24.76 -4.29 17.55
N ILE A 37 23.49 -4.67 17.77
CA ILE A 37 22.65 -5.33 16.78
C ILE A 37 21.49 -4.41 16.45
N VAL A 38 21.33 -4.05 15.18
CA VAL A 38 20.26 -3.14 14.73
C VAL A 38 19.10 -3.95 14.17
N VAL A 39 17.88 -3.71 14.65
CA VAL A 39 16.68 -4.44 14.24
C VAL A 39 15.67 -3.47 13.65
N GLY A 40 15.06 -3.85 12.53
CA GLY A 40 14.03 -3.03 11.89
C GLY A 40 13.10 -3.83 10.99
N GLY A 41 11.90 -3.29 10.77
CA GLY A 41 10.90 -3.81 9.84
C GLY A 41 10.60 -2.82 8.71
N SER A 42 10.26 -3.30 7.51
CA SER A 42 9.93 -2.45 6.36
C SER A 42 11.05 -1.43 6.08
N TYR A 43 10.76 -0.14 5.92
CA TYR A 43 11.77 0.91 5.74
C TYR A 43 12.83 0.92 6.84
N ALA A 44 12.45 0.72 8.11
CA ALA A 44 13.41 0.62 9.21
C ALA A 44 14.28 -0.65 9.10
N GLY A 45 13.77 -1.71 8.48
CA GLY A 45 14.54 -2.89 8.12
C GLY A 45 15.59 -2.58 7.06
N SER A 46 15.24 -1.76 6.05
CA SER A 46 16.21 -1.28 5.06
C SER A 46 17.30 -0.44 5.73
N LEU A 47 16.94 0.47 6.66
CA LEU A 47 17.92 1.21 7.45
C LEU A 47 18.82 0.28 8.28
N ALA A 48 18.26 -0.75 8.92
CA ALA A 48 19.02 -1.74 9.70
C ALA A 48 20.05 -2.50 8.85
N ALA A 49 19.66 -2.91 7.63
CA ALA A 49 20.58 -3.54 6.69
C ALA A 49 21.67 -2.56 6.20
N TRP A 50 21.28 -1.34 5.83
CA TRP A 50 22.19 -0.35 5.26
C TRP A 50 23.21 0.16 6.29
N ILE A 51 22.83 0.41 7.54
CA ILE A 51 23.82 0.82 8.55
C ILE A 51 24.84 -0.28 8.82
N ARG A 52 24.43 -1.56 8.85
CA ARG A 52 25.38 -2.67 8.99
C ARG A 52 26.35 -2.75 7.82
N LEU A 53 25.88 -2.42 6.61
CA LEU A 53 26.70 -2.41 5.40
C LEU A 53 27.68 -1.22 5.37
N ILE A 54 27.22 -0.03 5.74
CA ILE A 54 27.98 1.22 5.64
C ILE A 54 28.93 1.41 6.84
N HIS A 55 28.49 1.03 8.03
CA HIS A 55 29.24 1.14 9.30
C HIS A 55 29.49 -0.23 9.96
N PRO A 56 30.18 -1.16 9.28
CA PRO A 56 30.49 -2.48 9.84
C PRO A 56 31.34 -2.43 11.11
N GLU A 57 32.05 -1.32 11.34
CA GLU A 57 32.88 -1.07 12.52
C GLU A 57 32.05 -0.73 13.78
N LEU A 58 30.82 -0.23 13.61
CA LEU A 58 29.93 0.14 14.73
C LEU A 58 28.84 -0.90 14.98
N VAL A 59 28.37 -1.58 13.93
CA VAL A 59 27.25 -2.52 14.01
C VAL A 59 27.73 -3.93 13.73
N ALA A 60 27.63 -4.81 14.74
CA ALA A 60 28.08 -6.19 14.62
C ALA A 60 27.17 -7.02 13.71
N GLY A 61 25.85 -6.76 13.75
CA GLY A 61 24.85 -7.45 12.94
C GLY A 61 23.53 -6.69 12.85
N SER A 62 22.67 -7.14 11.95
CA SER A 62 21.35 -6.54 11.75
C SER A 62 20.27 -7.58 11.47
N LEU A 63 19.07 -7.34 11.99
CA LEU A 63 17.85 -8.07 11.61
C LEU A 63 16.95 -7.13 10.80
N ALA A 64 16.92 -7.34 9.49
CA ALA A 64 16.16 -6.54 8.53
C ALA A 64 14.90 -7.31 8.07
N SER A 65 13.81 -7.16 8.81
CA SER A 65 12.55 -7.86 8.55
C SER A 65 11.74 -7.16 7.47
N SER A 66 11.24 -7.91 6.48
CA SER A 66 10.42 -7.39 5.36
C SER A 66 11.00 -6.13 4.70
N ALA A 67 12.33 -6.05 4.61
CA ALA A 67 13.05 -4.86 4.19
C ALA A 67 13.14 -4.78 2.65
N PRO A 68 12.60 -3.73 2.00
CA PRO A 68 12.88 -3.47 0.60
C PRO A 68 14.30 -2.86 0.48
N ILE A 69 15.32 -3.72 0.47
CA ILE A 69 16.74 -3.29 0.42
C ILE A 69 17.07 -2.69 -0.96
N LEU A 70 16.40 -3.16 -2.01
CA LEU A 70 16.53 -2.64 -3.36
C LEU A 70 15.45 -1.58 -3.59
N ALA A 71 15.86 -0.32 -3.73
CA ALA A 71 14.95 0.74 -4.16
C ALA A 71 14.63 0.56 -5.65
N GLN A 72 13.35 0.41 -5.97
CA GLN A 72 12.85 0.29 -7.34
C GLN A 72 11.85 1.43 -7.56
N MET A 73 12.06 2.24 -8.61
CA MET A 73 11.18 3.39 -8.88
C MET A 73 9.81 2.95 -9.39
N ASP A 74 9.79 1.91 -10.22
CA ASP A 74 8.58 1.26 -10.71
C ASP A 74 8.58 -0.19 -10.22
N PHE A 75 7.95 -0.42 -9.07
CA PHE A 75 7.91 -1.72 -8.42
C PHE A 75 6.61 -2.46 -8.69
N TYR A 76 6.28 -2.69 -9.96
CA TYR A 76 5.12 -3.49 -10.37
C TYR A 76 5.08 -4.89 -9.73
N GLY A 77 6.25 -5.45 -9.39
CA GLY A 77 6.38 -6.75 -8.71
C GLY A 77 5.66 -6.83 -7.36
N TYR A 78 5.43 -5.69 -6.69
CA TYR A 78 4.63 -5.63 -5.48
C TYR A 78 3.19 -6.12 -5.74
N LEU A 79 2.54 -5.55 -6.75
CA LEU A 79 1.16 -5.89 -7.09
C LEU A 79 1.05 -7.27 -7.73
N GLN A 80 2.08 -7.74 -8.44
CA GLN A 80 2.14 -9.13 -8.92
C GLN A 80 2.13 -10.12 -7.76
N THR A 81 2.90 -9.84 -6.70
CA THR A 81 2.92 -10.69 -5.50
C THR A 81 1.57 -10.70 -4.80
N VAL A 82 0.89 -9.55 -4.74
CA VAL A 82 -0.48 -9.45 -4.19
C VAL A 82 -1.43 -10.32 -5.02
N ASP A 83 -1.46 -10.17 -6.35
CA ASP A 83 -2.30 -10.97 -7.25
C ASP A 83 -2.02 -12.48 -7.11
N GLU A 84 -0.75 -12.88 -7.02
CA GLU A 84 -0.36 -14.27 -6.79
C GLU A 84 -0.88 -14.85 -5.45
N GLU A 85 -0.89 -14.05 -4.38
CA GLU A 85 -1.49 -14.47 -3.11
C GLU A 85 -3.00 -14.67 -3.25
N PHE A 86 -3.71 -13.77 -3.95
CA PHE A 86 -5.14 -13.92 -4.22
C PHE A 86 -5.44 -15.16 -5.08
N LYS A 87 -4.61 -15.45 -6.09
CA LYS A 87 -4.73 -16.65 -6.93
C LYS A 87 -4.62 -17.97 -6.16
N LYS A 88 -3.89 -18.00 -5.04
CA LYS A 88 -3.76 -19.21 -4.20
C LYS A 88 -5.09 -19.63 -3.58
N TYR A 89 -5.98 -18.66 -3.32
CA TYR A 89 -7.36 -18.94 -2.90
C TYR A 89 -8.22 -19.34 -4.10
N GLY A 90 -8.06 -18.63 -5.22
CA GLY A 90 -8.59 -19.01 -6.53
C GLY A 90 -10.11 -19.16 -6.58
N GLY A 91 -10.58 -19.85 -7.64
CA GLY A 91 -12.00 -20.15 -7.84
C GLY A 91 -12.88 -18.92 -8.08
N PRO A 92 -14.20 -19.04 -7.87
CA PRO A 92 -15.15 -17.97 -8.15
C PRO A 92 -14.83 -16.66 -7.44
N CYS A 93 -14.22 -16.70 -6.25
CA CYS A 93 -13.81 -15.53 -5.49
C CYS A 93 -12.78 -14.67 -6.24
N TYR A 94 -11.69 -15.29 -6.70
CA TYR A 94 -10.68 -14.62 -7.52
C TYR A 94 -11.27 -14.13 -8.85
N ASP A 95 -12.07 -14.98 -9.50
CA ASP A 95 -12.67 -14.66 -10.79
C ASP A 95 -13.60 -13.45 -10.70
N GLN A 96 -14.40 -13.32 -9.62
CA GLN A 96 -15.30 -12.18 -9.42
C GLN A 96 -14.53 -10.86 -9.27
N ILE A 97 -13.48 -10.83 -8.45
CA ILE A 97 -12.66 -9.61 -8.29
C ILE A 97 -11.94 -9.26 -9.60
N SER A 98 -11.34 -10.25 -10.27
CA SER A 98 -10.67 -10.04 -11.55
C SER A 98 -11.63 -9.51 -12.62
N ASN A 99 -12.84 -10.09 -12.71
CA ASN A 99 -13.87 -9.65 -13.65
C ASN A 99 -14.40 -8.26 -13.29
N GLY A 100 -14.55 -7.95 -12.00
CA GLY A 100 -14.95 -6.62 -11.54
C GLY A 100 -13.98 -5.53 -11.98
N PHE A 101 -12.67 -5.78 -11.91
CA PHE A 101 -11.66 -4.84 -12.44
C PHE A 101 -11.75 -4.68 -13.96
N GLU A 102 -11.98 -5.76 -14.71
CA GLU A 102 -12.18 -5.71 -16.16
C GLU A 102 -13.45 -4.95 -16.56
N ASP A 103 -14.55 -5.14 -15.83
CA ASP A 103 -15.79 -4.42 -16.08
C ASP A 103 -15.66 -2.94 -15.71
N ALA A 104 -14.99 -2.62 -14.60
CA ALA A 104 -14.63 -1.25 -14.27
C ALA A 104 -13.79 -0.58 -15.37
N ARG A 105 -12.80 -1.30 -15.92
CA ARG A 105 -11.96 -0.83 -17.03
C ARG A 105 -12.74 -0.53 -18.30
N LYS A 106 -13.76 -1.32 -18.62
CA LYS A 106 -14.65 -1.06 -19.76
C LYS A 106 -15.53 0.16 -19.52
N LEU A 107 -16.12 0.28 -18.33
CA LEU A 107 -17.01 1.40 -17.98
C LEU A 107 -16.27 2.75 -17.95
N MET A 108 -15.02 2.76 -17.49
CA MET A 108 -14.17 3.95 -17.43
C MET A 108 -14.02 4.66 -18.80
N GLN A 109 -14.17 3.92 -19.91
CA GLN A 109 -13.97 4.43 -21.27
C GLN A 109 -15.08 5.36 -21.77
N SER A 110 -16.19 5.54 -21.04
CA SER A 110 -17.31 6.37 -21.49
C SER A 110 -17.90 7.21 -20.36
N PRO A 111 -18.43 8.43 -20.63
CA PRO A 111 -19.06 9.25 -19.60
C PRO A 111 -20.17 8.53 -18.83
N LEU A 112 -21.05 7.80 -19.53
CA LEU A 112 -22.13 7.03 -18.91
C LEU A 112 -21.58 5.90 -18.01
N GLY A 113 -20.54 5.19 -18.45
CA GLY A 113 -19.93 4.16 -17.62
C GLY A 113 -19.21 4.74 -16.41
N ARG A 114 -18.63 5.94 -16.53
CA ARG A 114 -18.06 6.67 -15.41
C ARG A 114 -19.09 7.12 -14.38
N ASP A 115 -20.28 7.53 -14.82
CA ASP A 115 -21.42 7.79 -13.92
C ASP A 115 -21.81 6.53 -13.14
N GLN A 116 -21.87 5.38 -13.82
CA GLN A 116 -22.16 4.10 -13.17
C GLN A 116 -21.09 3.72 -12.14
N LEU A 117 -19.81 3.91 -12.46
CA LEU A 117 -18.73 3.69 -11.51
C LEU A 117 -18.84 4.62 -10.30
N SER A 118 -19.17 5.90 -10.53
CA SER A 118 -19.36 6.83 -9.43
C SER A 118 -20.52 6.46 -8.53
N GLU A 119 -21.63 5.97 -9.08
CA GLU A 119 -22.75 5.48 -8.28
C GLU A 119 -22.36 4.24 -7.46
N ILE A 120 -21.78 3.23 -8.10
CA ILE A 120 -21.44 1.95 -7.46
C ILE A 120 -20.36 2.09 -6.38
N PHE A 121 -19.35 2.91 -6.63
CA PHE A 121 -18.23 3.14 -5.69
C PHE A 121 -18.43 4.36 -4.79
N GLU A 122 -19.63 4.96 -4.82
CA GLU A 122 -20.02 6.13 -4.04
C GLU A 122 -19.14 7.37 -4.29
N ILE A 123 -18.58 7.57 -5.48
CA ILE A 123 -17.57 8.60 -5.76
C ILE A 123 -18.19 9.98 -6.00
N SER A 124 -17.68 11.00 -5.29
CA SER A 124 -18.04 12.40 -5.45
C SER A 124 -16.80 13.31 -5.55
N PRO A 125 -16.76 14.27 -6.51
CA PRO A 125 -17.73 14.44 -7.59
C PRO A 125 -17.70 13.25 -8.57
N PRO A 126 -18.76 13.03 -9.36
CA PRO A 126 -18.80 11.93 -10.33
C PRO A 126 -17.61 11.99 -11.29
N LEU A 127 -17.08 10.84 -11.70
CA LEU A 127 -15.94 10.70 -12.61
C LEU A 127 -16.24 11.31 -14.00
N SER A 128 -17.51 11.48 -14.35
CA SER A 128 -17.96 12.18 -15.55
C SER A 128 -17.92 13.70 -15.45
N SER A 129 -17.71 14.28 -14.25
CA SER A 129 -17.81 15.72 -14.03
C SER A 129 -16.77 16.53 -14.81
N ASN A 130 -15.67 15.88 -15.20
CA ASN A 130 -14.66 16.42 -16.09
C ASN A 130 -14.73 15.66 -17.42
N ASP A 131 -14.86 16.42 -18.52
CA ASP A 131 -14.86 15.84 -19.87
C ASP A 131 -13.51 15.16 -20.21
N ASP A 132 -12.43 15.64 -19.60
CA ASP A 132 -11.05 15.14 -19.75
C ASP A 132 -10.52 14.68 -18.39
N LEU A 133 -10.79 13.42 -18.03
CA LEU A 133 -10.13 12.77 -16.90
C LEU A 133 -8.67 12.55 -17.26
N SER A 134 -7.77 13.05 -16.42
CA SER A 134 -6.35 12.78 -16.61
C SER A 134 -6.01 11.34 -16.24
N ASP A 135 -4.88 10.84 -16.76
CA ASP A 135 -4.34 9.53 -16.37
C ASP A 135 -4.19 9.42 -14.84
N ASN A 136 -3.81 10.52 -14.17
CA ASN A 136 -3.69 10.56 -12.71
C ASN A 136 -5.04 10.37 -11.99
N ASP A 137 -6.14 10.86 -12.56
CA ASP A 137 -7.48 10.70 -11.96
C ASP A 137 -7.92 9.24 -12.07
N ILE A 138 -7.67 8.63 -13.23
CA ILE A 138 -7.93 7.21 -13.49
C ILE A 138 -7.08 6.33 -12.58
N ASP A 139 -5.77 6.62 -12.48
CA ASP A 139 -4.84 5.91 -11.59
C ASP A 139 -5.26 6.07 -10.13
N THR A 140 -5.70 7.27 -9.72
CA THR A 140 -6.19 7.50 -8.36
C THR A 140 -7.42 6.65 -8.06
N PHE A 141 -8.37 6.56 -8.98
CA PHE A 141 -9.53 5.68 -8.85
C PHE A 141 -9.10 4.22 -8.63
N TYR A 142 -8.27 3.66 -9.51
CA TYR A 142 -7.83 2.27 -9.39
C TYR A 142 -6.96 2.03 -8.15
N MET A 143 -6.12 2.98 -7.77
CA MET A 143 -5.34 2.89 -6.54
C MET A 143 -6.25 2.78 -5.31
N ASN A 144 -7.36 3.54 -5.26
CA ASN A 144 -8.33 3.42 -4.17
C ASN A 144 -9.09 2.09 -4.19
N LEU A 145 -9.38 1.53 -5.38
CA LEU A 145 -9.96 0.18 -5.46
C LEU A 145 -9.00 -0.90 -4.99
N MET A 146 -7.70 -0.73 -5.29
CA MET A 146 -6.68 -1.73 -5.04
C MET A 146 -6.10 -1.65 -3.63
N VAL A 147 -6.15 -0.51 -2.94
CA VAL A 147 -5.41 -0.29 -1.67
C VAL A 147 -5.75 -1.30 -0.57
N THR A 148 -6.96 -1.85 -0.56
CA THR A 148 -7.40 -2.90 0.39
C THR A 148 -6.68 -4.24 0.16
N MET A 149 -6.31 -4.56 -1.09
CA MET A 149 -5.77 -5.86 -1.47
C MET A 149 -4.37 -6.12 -0.88
N PRO A 150 -3.39 -5.18 -0.97
CA PRO A 150 -2.12 -5.35 -0.28
C PRO A 150 -2.25 -5.36 1.24
N GLY A 151 -3.20 -4.60 1.81
CA GLY A 151 -3.44 -4.63 3.26
C GLY A 151 -3.79 -6.03 3.76
N ARG A 152 -4.69 -6.72 3.04
CA ARG A 152 -5.14 -8.09 3.38
C ARG A 152 -4.07 -9.16 3.16
N THR A 153 -3.17 -8.98 2.19
CA THR A 153 -2.11 -9.96 1.90
C THR A 153 -0.85 -9.76 2.74
N VAL A 154 -0.48 -8.51 3.04
CA VAL A 154 0.78 -8.16 3.72
C VAL A 154 0.63 -8.05 5.24
N LEU A 155 -0.51 -7.58 5.75
CA LEU A 155 -0.68 -7.28 7.18
C LEU A 155 -1.45 -8.37 7.95
N ASP A 156 -2.33 -9.13 7.28
CA ASP A 156 -3.18 -10.11 7.97
C ASP A 156 -2.51 -11.48 8.12
N LEU A 157 -1.50 -11.56 8.98
CA LEU A 157 -0.68 -12.76 9.18
C LEU A 157 -1.31 -13.82 10.09
N ARG A 158 -2.42 -13.49 10.79
CA ARG A 158 -3.02 -14.40 11.79
C ARG A 158 -4.30 -15.06 11.32
N ASN A 159 -5.15 -14.38 10.55
CA ASN A 159 -6.46 -14.90 10.12
C ASN A 159 -6.72 -14.63 8.63
N LYS A 160 -5.78 -15.02 7.75
CA LYS A 160 -5.97 -14.88 6.29
C LYS A 160 -7.33 -15.43 5.81
N ASN A 161 -7.83 -16.52 6.40
CA ASN A 161 -9.12 -17.07 5.98
C ASN A 161 -10.29 -16.10 6.22
N GLU A 162 -10.31 -15.36 7.34
CA GLU A 162 -11.35 -14.35 7.63
C GLU A 162 -11.20 -13.14 6.71
N SER A 163 -9.98 -12.74 6.34
CA SER A 163 -9.76 -11.60 5.43
C SER A 163 -10.18 -11.89 3.98
N PHE A 164 -10.32 -13.15 3.60
CA PHE A 164 -10.87 -13.57 2.32
C PHE A 164 -12.33 -14.05 2.41
N GLU A 165 -12.94 -14.14 3.59
CA GLU A 165 -14.33 -14.59 3.75
C GLU A 165 -15.32 -13.63 3.08
N ASP A 166 -15.15 -12.31 3.25
CA ASP A 166 -15.97 -11.30 2.57
C ASP A 166 -15.80 -11.36 1.05
N ILE A 167 -14.58 -11.64 0.58
CA ILE A 167 -14.27 -11.72 -0.85
C ILE A 167 -14.88 -13.01 -1.43
N ALA A 168 -14.81 -14.11 -0.66
CA ALA A 168 -15.36 -15.42 -1.00
C ALA A 168 -16.88 -15.52 -0.79
N ALA A 169 -17.52 -14.52 -0.18
CA ALA A 169 -18.97 -14.45 -0.01
C ALA A 169 -19.74 -14.26 -1.33
N HIS A 170 -19.04 -13.98 -2.42
CA HIS A 170 -19.60 -13.73 -3.74
C HIS A 170 -19.49 -14.98 -4.63
N PRO A 171 -20.53 -15.84 -4.71
CA PRO A 171 -20.49 -17.05 -5.50
C PRO A 171 -20.52 -16.77 -7.02
N ALA A 172 -20.37 -17.83 -7.82
CA ALA A 172 -20.59 -17.76 -9.25
C ALA A 172 -22.00 -17.23 -9.57
N GLY A 173 -22.08 -16.18 -10.38
CA GLY A 173 -23.35 -15.51 -10.75
C GLY A 173 -23.68 -14.26 -9.93
N TYR A 174 -22.91 -13.94 -8.89
CA TYR A 174 -22.91 -12.59 -8.31
C TYR A 174 -22.35 -11.58 -9.32
N ASP A 175 -22.79 -10.32 -9.26
CA ASP A 175 -22.30 -9.28 -10.15
C ASP A 175 -20.82 -8.95 -9.83
N PRO A 176 -19.88 -9.11 -10.78
CA PRO A 176 -18.46 -8.90 -10.50
C PRO A 176 -18.12 -7.48 -10.05
N LEU A 177 -18.82 -6.48 -10.61
CA LEU A 177 -18.58 -5.08 -10.29
C LEU A 177 -19.07 -4.74 -8.89
N GLN A 178 -20.23 -5.28 -8.49
CA GLN A 178 -20.72 -5.18 -7.12
C GLN A 178 -19.82 -5.93 -6.13
N ALA A 179 -19.30 -7.11 -6.48
CA ALA A 179 -18.37 -7.84 -5.61
C ALA A 179 -17.11 -7.02 -5.34
N LEU A 180 -16.59 -6.35 -6.38
CA LEU A 180 -15.45 -5.45 -6.22
C LEU A 180 -15.80 -4.24 -5.35
N ALA A 181 -16.99 -3.65 -5.52
CA ALA A 181 -17.46 -2.53 -4.71
C ALA A 181 -17.61 -2.91 -3.23
N ASP A 182 -18.20 -4.06 -2.92
CA ASP A 182 -18.39 -4.52 -1.54
C ASP A 182 -17.05 -4.66 -0.79
N VAL A 183 -15.99 -5.04 -1.51
CA VAL A 183 -14.62 -5.18 -0.96
C VAL A 183 -13.88 -3.84 -0.89
N ALA A 184 -14.04 -2.97 -1.89
CA ALA A 184 -13.24 -1.76 -2.05
C ALA A 184 -13.86 -0.51 -1.40
N THR A 185 -15.17 -0.30 -1.57
CA THR A 185 -15.89 0.91 -1.16
C THR A 185 -15.75 1.25 0.33
N PRO A 186 -15.68 0.30 1.29
CA PRO A 186 -15.42 0.63 2.69
C PRO A 186 -14.09 1.34 2.95
N TYR A 187 -13.12 1.22 2.03
CA TYR A 187 -11.77 1.78 2.16
C TYR A 187 -11.54 3.00 1.28
N ILE A 188 -12.50 3.37 0.43
CA ILE A 188 -12.45 4.62 -0.32
C ILE A 188 -12.54 5.79 0.69
N PRO A 189 -11.60 6.75 0.67
CA PRO A 189 -11.59 7.88 1.57
C PRO A 189 -12.92 8.63 1.57
N VAL A 190 -13.38 9.06 2.74
CA VAL A 190 -14.64 9.82 2.89
C VAL A 190 -14.65 11.09 2.04
N SER A 191 -13.49 11.72 1.81
CA SER A 191 -13.34 12.88 0.94
C SER A 191 -13.67 12.62 -0.53
N LEU A 192 -13.66 11.35 -0.94
CA LEU A 192 -14.04 10.91 -2.27
C LEU A 192 -15.45 10.32 -2.28
N LYS A 193 -16.13 10.23 -1.14
CA LYS A 193 -17.48 9.69 -1.06
C LYS A 193 -18.52 10.77 -1.26
N PHE A 194 -19.71 10.40 -1.71
CA PHE A 194 -20.87 11.27 -1.59
C PHE A 194 -21.00 11.74 -0.14
N GLU A 195 -20.89 13.04 0.08
CA GLU A 195 -21.31 13.65 1.34
C GLU A 195 -22.82 13.39 1.45
N ASN A 196 -23.22 12.44 2.29
CA ASN A 196 -24.57 12.49 2.83
C ASN A 196 -24.69 13.83 3.53
N SER A 197 -25.56 14.68 2.99
CA SER A 197 -25.99 15.94 3.58
C SER A 197 -26.06 15.80 5.09
N ILE A 198 -25.28 16.64 5.77
CA ILE A 198 -25.57 16.99 7.16
C ILE A 198 -26.95 17.66 7.13
N ASP A 199 -27.99 16.88 7.40
CA ASP A 199 -29.27 17.38 7.91
C ASP A 199 -29.17 17.56 9.44
#